data_AF-A0A9D0BZQ5-F1
#
_entry.id   AF-A0A9D0BZQ5-F1
#
_cell.length_a   1.000
_cell.length_b   1.000
_cell.length_c   1.000
_cell.angle_alpha   90.00
_cell.angle_beta   90.00
_cell.angle_gamma   90.00
#
_symmetry.space_group_name_H-M   'P 1'
#
loop_
_entity.id
_entity.type
_entity.pdbx_description
1 polymer ?
#
loop_
_entity_poly.entity_id
_entity_poly.type
_entity_poly.pdbx_seq_one_letter_code
_entity_poly.pdbx_strand_id
1 'polypeptide(L)'
;VGKTATASDDFYGFWVADNAIDGSLDTHWQTAAGVSGPHWLTVDLGVPASISSVTSHFTAYTVPTDYSLQFSNTCDFSGTGLQAPFSVSITENTDDTPTVTLDTPIKARCVRITIESPSASTDFFRIGEFEIMGDMP
;
A
#
# COMPACT_ATOMS: atom_id res chain seq x y z
N VAL A 1 -7.15 -18.59 -2.50
CA VAL A 1 -5.77 -18.32 -3.01
C VAL A 1 -5.11 -17.43 -1.99
N GLY A 2 -3.84 -17.66 -1.64
CA GLY A 2 -3.13 -16.81 -0.67
C GLY A 2 -2.81 -15.45 -1.31
N LYS A 3 -3.03 -14.36 -0.56
CA LYS A 3 -2.62 -13.02 -0.99
C LYS A 3 -1.09 -12.95 -0.98
N THR A 4 -0.50 -12.15 -1.86
CA THR A 4 0.96 -11.92 -1.91
C THR A 4 1.25 -10.44 -2.05
N ALA A 5 2.39 -9.97 -1.56
CA ALA A 5 2.82 -8.59 -1.71
C ALA A 5 4.14 -8.47 -2.48
N THR A 6 4.28 -7.38 -3.22
CA THR A 6 5.51 -6.96 -3.89
C THR A 6 5.75 -5.48 -3.63
N ALA A 7 7.00 -5.04 -3.67
CA ALA A 7 7.35 -3.65 -3.39
C ALA A 7 8.42 -3.12 -4.37
N SER A 8 8.61 -1.80 -4.39
CA SER A 8 9.65 -1.12 -5.17
C SER A 8 11.05 -1.58 -4.81
N ASP A 9 11.29 -1.71 -3.51
CA ASP A 9 12.50 -2.22 -2.90
C ASP A 9 12.18 -2.74 -1.49
N ASP A 10 13.20 -3.24 -0.82
CA ASP A 10 13.15 -3.61 0.59
C ASP A 10 14.52 -3.38 1.24
N PHE A 11 14.54 -3.44 2.57
CA PHE A 11 15.79 -3.38 3.33
C PHE A 11 16.56 -4.70 3.25
N TYR A 12 17.28 -4.89 2.14
CA TYR A 12 18.25 -5.99 1.93
C TYR A 12 17.71 -7.40 2.22
N GLY A 13 16.43 -7.63 1.99
CA GLY A 13 15.71 -8.89 2.17
C GLY A 13 15.21 -9.15 3.60
N PHE A 14 15.43 -8.23 4.55
CA PHE A 14 15.03 -8.43 5.95
C PHE A 14 13.57 -8.05 6.24
N TRP A 15 13.09 -6.97 5.60
CA TRP A 15 11.78 -6.38 5.87
C TRP A 15 10.98 -6.30 4.58
N VAL A 16 10.55 -7.47 4.11
CA VAL A 16 9.96 -7.69 2.78
C VAL A 16 8.49 -7.27 2.72
N ALA A 17 7.95 -7.14 1.51
CA ALA A 17 6.57 -6.72 1.27
C ALA A 17 5.52 -7.63 1.96
N ASP A 18 5.77 -8.94 2.01
CA ASP A 18 4.82 -9.91 2.61
C ASP A 18 4.62 -9.71 4.12
N ASN A 19 5.57 -9.07 4.81
CA ASN A 19 5.40 -8.71 6.22
C ASN A 19 4.29 -7.70 6.46
N ALA A 20 3.86 -6.96 5.43
CA ALA A 20 2.79 -5.97 5.55
C ALA A 20 1.40 -6.55 5.26
N ILE A 21 1.28 -7.87 5.10
CA ILE A 21 0.00 -8.56 4.88
C ILE A 21 -0.10 -9.86 5.69
N ASP A 22 0.72 -9.98 6.73
CA ASP A 22 0.83 -11.21 7.54
C ASP A 22 -0.09 -11.18 8.77
N GLY A 23 -0.78 -10.06 9.00
CA GLY A 23 -1.68 -9.86 10.13
C GLY A 23 -0.98 -9.56 11.46
N SER A 24 0.32 -9.26 11.44
CA SER A 24 1.13 -8.94 12.61
C SER A 24 1.61 -7.48 12.55
N LEU A 25 1.28 -6.72 13.59
CA LEU A 25 1.80 -5.35 13.75
C LEU A 25 3.25 -5.31 14.29
N ASP A 26 3.83 -6.48 14.60
CA ASP A 26 5.21 -6.62 15.09
C ASP A 26 6.24 -6.76 13.94
N THR A 27 5.75 -7.03 12.73
CA THR A 27 6.52 -7.14 11.49
C THR A 27 6.19 -5.96 10.59
N HIS A 28 7.06 -5.67 9.60
CA HIS A 28 6.83 -4.57 8.67
C HIS A 28 7.55 -4.82 7.34
N TRP A 29 6.99 -4.24 6.28
CA TRP A 29 7.76 -3.89 5.08
C TRP A 29 8.55 -2.61 5.36
N GLN A 30 9.79 -2.54 4.89
CA GLN A 30 10.57 -1.31 4.89
C GLN A 30 11.34 -1.12 3.60
N THR A 31 11.36 0.11 3.11
CA THR A 31 12.19 0.51 1.96
C THR A 31 13.69 0.54 2.31
N ALA A 32 14.54 0.44 1.28
CA ALA A 32 15.95 0.76 1.43
C ALA A 32 16.13 2.21 1.93
N ALA A 33 17.14 2.43 2.79
CA ALA A 33 17.49 3.76 3.29
C ALA A 33 18.31 4.53 2.24
N GLY A 34 18.02 5.83 2.09
CA GLY A 34 18.76 6.72 1.20
C GLY A 34 18.42 6.55 -0.29
N VAL A 35 17.38 5.78 -0.61
CA VAL A 35 16.88 5.60 -1.98
C VAL A 35 15.74 6.58 -2.24
N SER A 36 15.86 7.37 -3.31
CA SER A 36 14.81 8.29 -3.73
C SER A 36 13.57 7.55 -4.21
N GLY A 37 12.40 8.00 -3.78
CA GLY A 37 11.11 7.48 -4.26
C GLY A 37 10.81 7.79 -5.74
N PRO A 38 9.60 7.45 -6.21
CA PRO A 38 8.48 6.96 -5.41
C PRO A 38 8.68 5.54 -4.90
N HIS A 39 8.29 5.31 -3.65
CA HIS A 39 8.26 3.97 -3.04
C HIS A 39 6.86 3.40 -3.13
N TRP A 40 6.73 2.09 -3.35
CA TRP A 40 5.41 1.47 -3.45
C TRP A 40 5.37 0.05 -2.89
N LEU A 41 4.19 -0.35 -2.42
CA LEU A 41 3.85 -1.73 -2.07
C LEU A 41 2.52 -2.08 -2.75
N THR A 42 2.48 -3.24 -3.41
CA THR A 42 1.32 -3.79 -4.11
C THR A 42 0.93 -5.12 -3.49
N VAL A 43 -0.34 -5.26 -3.11
CA VAL A 43 -0.93 -6.52 -2.68
C VAL A 43 -1.77 -7.10 -3.81
N ASP A 44 -1.49 -8.34 -4.19
CA ASP A 44 -2.31 -9.16 -5.07
C ASP A 44 -3.24 -10.04 -4.23
N LEU A 45 -4.55 -9.82 -4.36
CA LEU A 45 -5.58 -10.59 -3.67
C LEU A 45 -5.82 -11.97 -4.30
N GLY A 46 -5.15 -12.27 -5.42
CA GLY A 46 -5.26 -13.50 -6.20
C GLY A 46 -6.46 -13.51 -7.17
N VAL A 47 -7.56 -12.90 -6.77
CA VAL A 47 -8.78 -12.73 -7.59
C VAL A 47 -9.41 -11.35 -7.36
N PRO A 48 -10.19 -10.81 -8.32
CA PRO A 48 -10.91 -9.56 -8.10
C PRO A 48 -11.91 -9.65 -6.93
N ALA A 49 -11.84 -8.70 -6.02
CA ALA A 49 -12.74 -8.54 -4.87
C ALA A 49 -13.38 -7.14 -4.85
N SER A 50 -14.48 -6.98 -4.11
CA SER A 50 -15.13 -5.68 -3.93
C SER A 50 -14.60 -5.01 -2.67
N ILE A 51 -13.70 -4.04 -2.83
CA ILE A 51 -12.97 -3.40 -1.73
C ILE A 51 -13.75 -2.20 -1.21
N SER A 52 -13.98 -2.13 0.09
CA SER A 52 -14.73 -1.06 0.76
C SER A 52 -13.86 -0.10 1.57
N SER A 53 -12.72 -0.58 2.08
CA SER A 53 -11.78 0.28 2.80
C SER A 53 -10.37 -0.29 2.79
N VAL A 54 -9.41 0.60 3.01
CA VAL A 54 -7.99 0.26 3.17
C VAL A 54 -7.47 0.97 4.42
N THR A 55 -6.84 0.21 5.31
CA THR A 55 -6.16 0.75 6.50
C THR A 55 -4.66 0.52 6.35
N SER A 56 -3.89 1.59 6.48
CA SER A 56 -2.43 1.53 6.40
C SER A 56 -1.86 1.74 7.79
N HIS A 57 -1.19 0.73 8.35
CA HIS A 57 -0.53 0.83 9.65
C HIS A 57 0.92 1.27 9.45
N PHE A 58 1.16 2.57 9.45
CA PHE A 58 2.50 3.14 9.42
C PHE A 58 3.16 3.03 10.79
N THR A 59 4.49 2.93 10.82
CA THR A 59 5.22 3.11 12.08
C THR A 59 5.40 4.60 12.36
N ALA A 60 5.29 5.03 13.62
CA ALA A 60 5.29 6.45 14.02
C ALA A 60 6.48 7.30 13.49
N TYR A 61 7.59 6.67 13.10
CA TYR A 61 8.78 7.35 12.59
C TYR A 61 8.77 7.62 11.08
N THR A 62 7.80 7.07 10.35
CA THR A 62 7.78 7.06 8.88
C THR A 62 6.40 7.34 8.30
N VAL A 63 5.55 8.08 9.00
CA VAL A 63 4.19 8.41 8.55
C VAL A 63 4.28 9.35 7.33
N PRO A 64 3.82 8.93 6.13
CA PRO A 64 3.74 9.81 4.98
C PRO A 64 2.57 10.79 5.15
N THR A 65 2.77 12.05 4.80
CA THR A 65 1.69 13.05 4.72
C THR A 65 0.91 12.87 3.43
N ASP A 66 1.62 12.59 2.34
CA ASP A 66 1.04 12.50 1.02
C ASP A 66 1.36 11.14 0.40
N TYR A 67 0.32 10.43 -0.02
CA TYR A 67 0.42 9.14 -0.68
C TYR A 67 -0.83 8.86 -1.52
N SER A 68 -0.78 7.83 -2.36
CA SER A 68 -1.95 7.39 -3.13
C SER A 68 -2.24 5.91 -2.94
N LEU A 69 -3.53 5.58 -2.93
CA LEU A 69 -4.03 4.22 -3.05
C LEU A 69 -4.52 4.02 -4.48
N GLN A 70 -4.06 2.97 -5.14
CA GLN A 70 -4.37 2.65 -6.53
C GLN A 70 -4.90 1.23 -6.64
N PHE A 71 -5.90 1.03 -7.49
CA PHE A 71 -6.63 -0.24 -7.59
C PHE A 71 -6.56 -0.79 -9.02
N SER A 72 -6.19 -2.05 -9.23
CA SER A 72 -6.06 -2.64 -10.58
C SER A 72 -6.60 -4.06 -10.64
N ASN A 73 -7.22 -4.45 -11.77
CA ASN A 73 -7.64 -5.83 -12.02
C ASN A 73 -6.52 -6.69 -12.64
N THR A 74 -5.50 -6.06 -13.23
CA THR A 74 -4.38 -6.73 -13.91
C THR A 74 -3.08 -6.68 -13.12
N CYS A 75 -3.05 -5.91 -12.03
CA CYS A 75 -1.84 -5.61 -11.24
C CYS A 75 -0.77 -4.82 -12.02
N ASP A 76 -1.12 -4.33 -13.21
CA ASP A 76 -0.33 -3.36 -13.95
C ASP A 76 -0.77 -1.94 -13.56
N PHE A 77 0.21 -1.11 -13.24
CA PHE A 77 0.06 0.28 -12.85
C PHE A 77 0.99 1.23 -13.63
N SER A 78 1.59 0.75 -14.72
CA SER A 78 2.54 1.50 -15.58
C SER A 78 1.87 2.52 -16.51
N GLY A 79 0.55 2.45 -16.66
CA GLY A 79 -0.25 3.42 -17.42
C GLY A 79 -0.14 3.23 -18.93
N THR A 80 -1.11 2.50 -19.51
CA THR A 80 -1.85 2.84 -20.76
C THR A 80 -2.81 1.69 -21.07
N GLY A 81 -4.04 1.69 -20.51
CA GLY A 81 -5.02 0.68 -20.91
C GLY A 81 -6.26 0.47 -20.03
N LEU A 82 -7.29 1.29 -20.27
CA LEU A 82 -8.72 0.93 -20.43
C LEU A 82 -9.47 0.05 -19.42
N GLN A 83 -9.13 0.05 -18.13
CA GLN A 83 -10.11 0.19 -17.04
C GLN A 83 -9.41 0.96 -15.93
N ALA A 84 -10.13 1.82 -15.21
CA ALA A 84 -9.56 2.68 -14.17
C ALA A 84 -8.49 1.93 -13.35
N PRO A 85 -7.23 2.41 -13.24
CA PRO A 85 -6.72 2.57 -11.92
C PRO A 85 -7.57 3.65 -11.25
N PHE A 86 -8.47 3.23 -10.35
CA PHE A 86 -9.00 4.18 -9.39
C PHE A 86 -7.82 4.61 -8.53
N SER A 87 -7.65 5.91 -8.35
CA SER A 87 -6.62 6.45 -7.47
C SER A 87 -7.31 7.32 -6.45
N VAL A 88 -7.02 7.11 -5.18
CA VAL A 88 -7.40 7.99 -4.09
C VAL A 88 -6.12 8.62 -3.58
N SER A 89 -6.04 9.95 -3.64
CA SER A 89 -4.92 10.70 -3.08
C SER A 89 -5.25 11.07 -1.64
N ILE A 90 -4.29 10.83 -0.76
CA ILE A 90 -4.31 11.26 0.63
C ILE A 90 -3.25 12.35 0.74
N THR A 91 -3.61 13.47 1.36
CA THR A 91 -2.74 14.62 1.57
C THR A 91 -2.83 15.06 3.01
N GLU A 92 -1.75 15.65 3.54
CA GLU A 92 -1.71 16.17 4.92
C GLU A 92 -2.04 15.11 5.99
N ASN A 93 -1.77 13.83 5.72
CA ASN A 93 -1.97 12.77 6.69
C ASN A 93 -1.07 12.98 7.91
N THR A 94 -1.67 12.84 9.08
CA THR A 94 -1.00 12.91 10.39
C THR A 94 -1.28 11.68 11.25
N ASP A 95 -2.10 10.76 10.75
CA ASP A 95 -2.47 9.52 11.42
C ASP A 95 -1.43 8.44 11.09
N ASP A 96 -1.05 7.65 12.09
CA ASP A 96 -0.21 6.46 11.88
C ASP A 96 -1.04 5.27 11.39
N THR A 97 -2.36 5.28 11.56
CA THR A 97 -3.28 4.21 11.15
C THR A 97 -4.46 4.70 10.29
N PRO A 98 -4.22 5.52 9.24
CA PRO A 98 -5.31 6.09 8.45
C PRO A 98 -6.13 5.00 7.78
N THR A 99 -7.46 5.12 7.93
CA THR A 99 -8.43 4.29 7.24
C THR A 99 -9.13 5.10 6.15
N VAL A 100 -8.93 4.70 4.91
CA VAL A 100 -9.63 5.26 3.75
C VAL A 100 -10.87 4.41 3.47
N THR A 101 -12.05 4.95 3.75
CA THR A 101 -13.33 4.33 3.39
C THR A 101 -13.76 4.80 2.01
N LEU A 102 -14.18 3.87 1.15
CA LEU A 102 -14.64 4.15 -0.20
C LEU A 102 -16.17 4.29 -0.20
N ASP A 103 -16.68 5.48 -0.55
CA ASP A 103 -18.13 5.74 -0.65
C ASP A 103 -18.83 4.77 -1.61
N THR A 104 -18.12 4.34 -2.65
CA THR A 104 -18.53 3.27 -3.54
C THR A 104 -17.42 2.22 -3.58
N PRO A 105 -17.70 0.95 -3.21
CA PRO A 105 -16.71 -0.10 -3.27
C PRO A 105 -16.07 -0.25 -4.65
N ILE A 106 -14.75 -0.43 -4.68
CA ILE A 106 -13.97 -0.58 -5.90
C ILE A 106 -13.71 -2.06 -6.16
N LYS A 107 -14.06 -2.54 -7.35
CA LYS A 107 -13.73 -3.92 -7.77
C LYS A 107 -12.32 -3.99 -8.34
N ALA A 108 -11.39 -4.62 -7.62
CA ALA A 108 -10.00 -4.80 -8.04
C ALA A 108 -9.39 -6.12 -7.52
N ARG A 109 -8.33 -6.58 -8.19
CA ARG A 109 -7.50 -7.71 -7.75
C ARG A 109 -6.28 -7.25 -6.97
N CYS A 110 -5.71 -6.11 -7.35
CA CYS A 110 -4.51 -5.56 -6.76
C CYS A 110 -4.77 -4.18 -6.18
N VAL A 111 -4.18 -3.91 -5.02
CA VAL A 111 -4.17 -2.60 -4.37
C VAL A 111 -2.71 -2.20 -4.17
N ARG A 112 -2.36 -0.98 -4.60
CA ARG A 112 -1.03 -0.41 -4.43
C ARG A 112 -1.10 0.84 -3.60
N ILE A 113 -0.22 0.97 -2.62
CA ILE A 113 0.11 2.23 -1.99
C ILE A 113 1.38 2.78 -2.64
N THR A 114 1.36 4.05 -3.05
CA THR A 114 2.52 4.77 -3.58
C THR A 114 2.81 6.00 -2.73
N ILE A 115 4.04 6.12 -2.27
CA ILE A 115 4.54 7.25 -1.51
C ILE A 115 5.46 8.06 -2.41
N GLU A 116 4.96 9.20 -2.91
CA GLU A 116 5.61 9.98 -3.98
C GLU A 116 6.75 10.88 -3.47
N SER A 117 6.69 11.31 -2.20
CA SER A 117 7.76 12.06 -1.55
C SER A 117 7.67 11.93 -0.02
N PRO A 118 8.76 11.62 0.70
CA PRO A 118 8.75 11.62 2.15
C PRO A 118 8.56 13.01 2.71
N SER A 119 7.44 13.20 3.38
CA SER A 119 7.32 14.14 4.49
C SER A 119 7.87 13.56 5.80
N ALA A 120 8.28 12.29 5.81
CA ALA A 120 8.90 11.69 6.97
C ALA A 120 10.24 12.39 7.24
N SER A 121 10.57 12.58 8.51
CA SER A 121 11.87 13.12 8.96
C SER A 121 13.05 12.17 8.71
N THR A 122 12.83 11.13 7.90
CA THR A 122 13.71 9.98 7.64
C THR A 122 13.77 9.68 6.14
N ASP A 123 14.78 8.91 5.73
CA ASP A 123 15.08 8.55 4.33
C ASP A 123 14.57 7.15 3.95
N PHE A 124 13.63 6.60 4.72
CA PHE A 124 12.98 5.30 4.47
C PHE A 124 11.53 5.30 4.95
N PHE A 125 10.74 4.32 4.49
CA PHE A 125 9.36 4.11 4.92
C PHE A 125 9.14 2.74 5.52
N ARG A 126 8.13 2.65 6.40
CA ARG A 126 7.64 1.39 6.94
C ARG A 126 6.12 1.32 6.88
N ILE A 127 5.63 0.15 6.52
CA ILE A 127 4.23 -0.25 6.68
C ILE A 127 4.24 -1.54 7.49
N GLY A 128 3.68 -1.48 8.70
CA GLY A 128 3.51 -2.63 9.58
C GLY A 128 2.49 -3.59 8.99
N GLU A 129 1.32 -3.08 8.62
CA GLU A 129 0.26 -3.87 7.98
C GLU A 129 -0.53 -3.00 6.98
N PHE A 130 -0.96 -3.62 5.88
CA PHE A 130 -1.75 -3.01 4.81
C PHE A 130 -3.06 -3.78 4.65
N GLU A 131 -4.04 -3.42 5.47
CA GLU A 131 -5.30 -4.13 5.59
C GLU A 131 -6.27 -3.67 4.50
N ILE A 132 -6.73 -4.63 3.70
CA ILE A 132 -7.69 -4.42 2.61
C ILE A 132 -8.98 -5.14 2.97
N MET A 133 -10.05 -4.36 3.17
CA MET A 133 -11.36 -4.82 3.62
C MET A 133 -12.38 -4.73 2.49
N GLY A 134 -13.32 -5.67 2.47
CA GLY A 134 -14.35 -5.74 1.46
C GLY A 134 -15.07 -7.09 1.43
N ASP A 135 -15.86 -7.30 0.38
CA ASP A 135 -16.42 -8.61 0.06
C ASP A 135 -15.33 -9.44 -0.63
N MET A 136 -14.62 -10.22 0.19
CA MET A 136 -13.50 -11.06 -0.20
C MET A 136 -14.01 -12.50 -0.39
N PRO A 137 -13.68 -13.16 -1.50
CA PRO A 137 -14.13 -14.52 -1.78
C PRO A 137 -13.53 -15.60 -0.88
#